data_AF-A0AAW0WD70-F1
#
_entry.id   AF-A0AAW0WD70-F1
#
_cell.length_a   1.000
_cell.length_b   1.000
_cell.length_c   1.000
_cell.angle_alpha   90.00
_cell.angle_beta   90.00
_cell.angle_gamma   90.00
#
_symmetry.space_group_name_H-M   'P 1'
#
loop_
_entity.id
_entity.type
_entity.pdbx_description
1 polymer ?
#
loop_
_entity_poly.entity_id
_entity_poly.type
_entity_poly.pdbx_seq_one_letter_code
_entity_poly.pdbx_strand_id
1 'polypeptide(L)'
;MSPIDLQRVKVHEADACLVLANKYCQDPDAEDAANIMRVISIKNYSDDIRVIIQLMQYHNKAYLLNIPSWDWKRGDDVICLAELKLGFIAQSCLAPGFSTMMANLFAMRSYKTSPDMSPWQDHYQQGSGMEMYTEALSPAFVDLEFSETSALCFSKLKLLLLAIEVKNEEGTDSKIAINPKATKIQPNTQGFFIAQSADEVKREMELRPDMRERDCSVRGSMRAAEAGP
;
A
#
# COMPACT_ATOMS: atom_id res chain seq x y z
N MET A 1 18.61 13.92 -20.97
CA MET A 1 17.54 14.95 -21.01
C MET A 1 18.23 16.32 -20.96
N SER A 2 17.64 17.39 -21.49
CA SER A 2 18.30 18.71 -21.42
C SER A 2 18.16 19.30 -20.01
N PRO A 3 19.24 19.81 -19.38
CA PRO A 3 19.15 20.48 -18.08
C PRO A 3 18.27 21.74 -18.13
N ILE A 4 18.17 22.39 -19.30
CA ILE A 4 17.31 23.57 -19.52
C ILE A 4 15.83 23.19 -19.34
N ASP A 5 15.44 22.01 -19.81
CA ASP A 5 14.06 21.53 -19.66
C ASP A 5 13.73 21.21 -18.20
N LEU A 6 14.69 20.61 -17.47
CA LEU A 6 14.55 20.32 -16.04
C LEU A 6 14.41 21.60 -15.21
N GLN A 7 15.15 22.65 -15.56
CA GLN A 7 15.00 23.95 -14.93
C GLN A 7 13.63 24.57 -15.23
N ARG A 8 13.17 24.49 -16.50
CA ARG A 8 11.88 25.05 -16.92
C ARG A 8 10.69 24.42 -16.19
N VAL A 9 10.74 23.12 -15.94
CA VAL A 9 9.70 22.40 -15.17
C VAL A 9 9.94 22.43 -13.66
N LYS A 10 10.98 23.16 -13.21
CA LYS A 10 11.33 23.36 -11.80
C LYS A 10 11.46 22.05 -11.01
N VAL A 11 12.24 21.10 -11.52
CA VAL A 11 12.45 19.79 -10.85
C VAL A 11 12.88 19.94 -9.40
N HIS A 12 13.68 20.96 -9.07
CA HIS A 12 14.13 21.22 -7.69
C HIS A 12 13.03 21.67 -6.71
N GLU A 13 11.89 22.19 -7.21
CA GLU A 13 10.72 22.55 -6.40
C GLU A 13 9.65 21.43 -6.40
N ALA A 14 9.83 20.38 -7.21
CA ALA A 14 8.85 19.31 -7.36
C ALA A 14 8.99 18.27 -6.25
N ASP A 15 7.86 17.75 -5.78
CA ASP A 15 7.81 16.69 -4.76
C ASP A 15 8.28 15.34 -5.30
N ALA A 16 7.90 15.01 -6.54
CA ALA A 16 8.30 13.77 -7.19
C ALA A 16 8.34 13.89 -8.72
N CYS A 17 9.12 13.01 -9.35
CA CYS A 17 9.15 12.81 -10.80
C CYS A 17 8.69 11.40 -11.17
N LEU A 18 7.67 11.30 -12.03
CA LEU A 18 7.14 10.03 -12.50
C LEU A 18 7.64 9.75 -13.93
N VAL A 19 8.41 8.69 -14.11
CA VAL A 19 8.92 8.23 -15.40
C VAL A 19 8.06 7.06 -15.90
N LEU A 20 7.19 7.35 -16.86
CA LEU A 20 6.26 6.37 -17.43
C LEU A 20 6.90 5.64 -18.62
N ALA A 21 6.65 4.33 -18.71
CA ALA A 21 7.15 3.49 -19.80
C ALA A 21 6.09 3.25 -20.87
N ASN A 22 6.51 3.20 -22.14
CA ASN A 22 5.62 2.76 -23.22
C ASN A 22 5.43 1.22 -23.16
N LYS A 23 4.26 0.79 -22.68
CA LYS A 23 3.91 -0.63 -22.53
C LYS A 23 3.78 -1.40 -23.85
N TYR A 24 3.65 -0.69 -24.97
CA TYR A 24 3.45 -1.28 -26.30
C TYR A 24 4.66 -1.02 -27.22
N CYS A 25 5.85 -0.78 -26.63
CA CYS A 25 7.10 -0.68 -27.38
C CYS A 25 7.46 -2.01 -28.07
N GLN A 26 8.26 -1.91 -29.14
CA GLN A 26 8.76 -3.10 -29.85
C GLN A 26 9.89 -3.79 -29.09
N ASP A 27 10.78 -2.99 -28.49
CA ASP A 27 11.91 -3.44 -27.70
C ASP A 27 11.80 -2.92 -26.26
N PRO A 28 11.35 -3.78 -25.31
CA PRO A 28 11.22 -3.41 -23.91
C PRO A 28 12.54 -3.05 -23.23
N ASP A 29 13.65 -3.68 -23.61
CA ASP A 29 14.96 -3.42 -23.01
C ASP A 29 15.50 -2.06 -23.42
N ALA A 30 15.31 -1.67 -24.69
CA ALA A 30 15.67 -0.34 -25.17
C ALA A 30 14.83 0.76 -24.49
N GLU A 31 13.52 0.52 -24.28
CA GLU A 31 12.63 1.45 -23.56
C GLU A 31 13.05 1.61 -22.09
N ASP A 32 13.34 0.52 -21.39
CA ASP A 32 13.83 0.54 -20.02
C ASP A 32 15.19 1.26 -19.92
N ALA A 33 16.12 0.98 -20.82
CA ALA A 33 17.41 1.67 -20.88
C ALA A 33 17.23 3.18 -21.07
N ALA A 34 16.31 3.60 -21.96
CA ALA A 34 15.98 5.01 -22.13
C ALA A 34 15.38 5.62 -20.86
N ASN A 35 14.49 4.91 -20.16
CA ASN A 35 13.92 5.37 -18.89
C ASN A 35 14.96 5.49 -17.77
N ILE A 36 15.87 4.52 -17.65
CA ILE A 36 16.99 4.58 -16.69
C ILE A 36 17.88 5.79 -17.00
N MET A 37 18.18 6.06 -18.26
CA MET A 37 18.95 7.26 -18.65
C MET A 37 18.22 8.57 -18.32
N ARG A 38 16.88 8.59 -18.36
CA ARG A 38 16.08 9.73 -17.89
C ARG A 38 16.23 9.91 -16.38
N VAL A 39 16.15 8.83 -15.60
CA VAL A 39 16.37 8.86 -14.14
C VAL A 39 17.75 9.39 -13.80
N ILE A 40 18.81 8.89 -14.45
CA ILE A 40 20.18 9.39 -14.25
C ILE A 40 20.24 10.90 -14.53
N SER A 41 19.62 11.35 -15.62
CA SER A 41 19.59 12.78 -15.98
C SER A 41 18.86 13.64 -14.94
N ILE A 42 17.79 13.13 -14.32
CA ILE A 42 17.03 13.83 -13.27
C ILE A 42 17.87 13.87 -11.99
N LYS A 43 18.37 12.71 -11.54
CA LYS A 43 19.16 12.56 -10.33
C LYS A 43 20.51 13.29 -10.37
N ASN A 44 21.09 13.48 -11.56
CA ASN A 44 22.27 14.32 -11.74
C ASN A 44 21.97 15.82 -11.63
N TYR A 45 20.73 16.25 -11.87
CA TYR A 45 20.30 17.64 -11.75
C TYR A 45 19.81 17.97 -10.34
N SER A 46 19.06 17.05 -9.74
CA SER A 46 18.60 17.11 -8.36
C SER A 46 18.65 15.70 -7.79
N ASP A 47 19.52 15.47 -6.83
CA ASP A 47 19.74 14.20 -6.14
C ASP A 47 18.62 13.89 -5.12
N ASP A 48 18.11 14.94 -4.47
CA ASP A 48 17.11 14.83 -3.40
C ASP A 48 15.66 14.57 -3.87
N ILE A 49 15.36 14.74 -5.17
CA ILE A 49 14.00 14.51 -5.67
C ILE A 49 13.60 13.03 -5.63
N ARG A 50 12.37 12.74 -5.20
CA ARG A 50 11.78 11.40 -5.28
C ARG A 50 11.49 11.02 -6.73
N VAL A 51 11.95 9.85 -7.18
CA VAL A 51 11.71 9.35 -8.54
C VAL A 51 10.95 8.02 -8.53
N ILE A 52 9.82 7.98 -9.22
CA ILE A 52 9.04 6.75 -9.42
C ILE A 52 9.12 6.38 -10.90
N ILE A 53 9.71 5.22 -11.20
CA ILE A 53 9.94 4.75 -12.58
C ILE A 53 9.16 3.48 -12.87
N GLN A 54 8.57 3.40 -14.06
CA GLN A 54 8.05 2.16 -14.61
C GLN A 54 9.12 1.44 -15.43
N LEU A 55 9.30 0.15 -15.15
CA LEU A 55 10.15 -0.74 -15.95
C LEU A 55 9.30 -1.87 -16.54
N MET A 56 9.68 -2.33 -17.73
CA MET A 56 9.07 -3.45 -18.40
C MET A 56 9.65 -4.77 -17.88
N GLN A 57 10.97 -4.88 -17.78
CA GLN A 57 11.69 -6.10 -17.43
C GLN A 57 12.29 -6.05 -16.03
N TYR A 58 12.34 -7.21 -15.36
CA TYR A 58 12.85 -7.31 -13.99
C TYR A 58 14.37 -7.16 -13.91
N HIS A 59 15.13 -7.74 -14.85
CA HIS A 59 16.59 -7.69 -14.81
C HIS A 59 17.15 -6.26 -14.93
N ASN A 60 16.43 -5.36 -15.59
CA ASN A 60 16.83 -3.96 -15.73
C ASN A 60 16.74 -3.17 -14.41
N LYS A 61 15.98 -3.65 -13.42
CA LYS A 61 15.85 -3.04 -12.09
C LYS A 61 17.19 -2.91 -11.38
N ALA A 62 18.11 -3.84 -11.60
CA ALA A 62 19.43 -3.84 -10.97
C ALA A 62 20.27 -2.62 -11.36
N TYR A 63 20.09 -2.06 -12.56
CA TYR A 63 20.84 -0.89 -13.00
C TYR A 63 20.49 0.38 -12.21
N LEU A 64 19.27 0.49 -11.69
CA LEU A 64 18.85 1.63 -10.86
C LEU A 64 19.56 1.63 -9.51
N LEU A 65 19.81 0.45 -8.94
CA LEU A 65 20.53 0.31 -7.66
C LEU A 65 22.01 0.71 -7.76
N ASN A 66 22.56 0.79 -8.97
CA ASN A 66 23.93 1.26 -9.20
C ASN A 66 24.03 2.79 -9.27
N ILE A 67 22.91 3.52 -9.26
CA ILE A 67 22.89 4.98 -9.26
C ILE A 67 23.17 5.46 -7.82
N PRO A 68 24.24 6.23 -7.56
CA PRO A 68 24.62 6.60 -6.19
C PRO A 68 23.57 7.42 -5.43
N SER A 69 22.79 8.23 -6.15
CA SER A 69 21.73 9.08 -5.61
C SER A 69 20.35 8.40 -5.60
N TRP A 70 20.27 7.11 -5.94
CA TRP A 70 19.05 6.32 -5.81
C TRP A 70 18.89 5.84 -4.37
N ASP A 71 17.81 6.26 -3.71
CA ASP A 71 17.55 5.97 -2.30
C ASP A 71 16.09 5.56 -2.08
N TRP A 72 15.89 4.25 -1.88
CA TRP A 72 14.58 3.68 -1.59
C TRP A 72 13.98 4.21 -0.28
N LYS A 73 14.80 4.65 0.68
CA LYS A 73 14.32 5.24 1.94
C LYS A 73 13.68 6.61 1.74
N ARG A 74 14.04 7.32 0.67
CA ARG A 74 13.42 8.59 0.26
C ARG A 74 12.19 8.39 -0.64
N GLY A 75 11.82 7.14 -0.91
CA GLY A 75 10.68 6.79 -1.75
C GLY A 75 11.01 6.69 -3.24
N ASP A 76 12.27 6.50 -3.61
CA ASP A 76 12.60 6.13 -4.98
C ASP A 76 12.10 4.72 -5.27
N ASP A 77 11.04 4.62 -6.06
CA ASP A 77 10.27 3.40 -6.26
C ASP A 77 10.34 2.92 -7.71
N VAL A 78 10.46 1.60 -7.88
CA VAL A 78 10.44 0.94 -9.19
C VAL A 78 9.17 0.11 -9.34
N ILE A 79 8.34 0.47 -10.31
CA ILE A 79 7.16 -0.29 -10.70
C ILE A 79 7.54 -1.18 -11.88
N CYS A 80 7.94 -2.42 -11.60
CA CYS A 80 8.23 -3.40 -12.65
C CYS A 80 6.93 -4.09 -13.11
N LEU A 81 6.57 -3.86 -14.38
CA LEU A 81 5.32 -4.38 -14.95
C LEU A 81 5.33 -5.90 -15.11
N ALA A 82 6.44 -6.50 -15.55
CA ALA A 82 6.56 -7.96 -15.63
C ALA A 82 6.45 -8.62 -14.25
N GLU A 83 7.12 -8.05 -13.24
CA GLU A 83 7.09 -8.53 -11.84
C GLU A 83 5.65 -8.53 -11.30
N LEU A 84 4.95 -7.39 -11.39
CA LEU A 84 3.59 -7.26 -10.89
C LEU A 84 2.59 -8.11 -11.68
N LYS A 85 2.68 -8.13 -13.02
CA LYS A 85 1.78 -8.91 -13.87
C LYS A 85 1.88 -10.39 -13.58
N LEU A 86 3.10 -10.94 -13.58
CA LEU A 86 3.31 -12.36 -13.31
C LEU A 86 3.03 -12.71 -11.85
N GLY A 87 3.34 -11.81 -10.91
CA GLY A 87 3.00 -11.96 -9.50
C GLY A 87 1.49 -12.09 -9.26
N PHE A 88 0.67 -11.23 -9.87
CA PHE A 88 -0.79 -11.31 -9.75
C PHE A 88 -1.38 -12.57 -10.40
N ILE A 89 -0.83 -13.02 -11.53
CA ILE A 89 -1.23 -14.29 -12.15
C ILE A 89 -0.87 -15.47 -11.23
N ALA A 90 0.35 -15.49 -10.70
CA ALA A 90 0.81 -16.54 -9.79
C ALA A 90 -0.05 -16.64 -8.53
N GLN A 91 -0.40 -15.51 -7.90
CA GLN A 91 -1.31 -15.50 -6.75
C GLN A 91 -2.74 -15.92 -7.12
N SER A 92 -3.19 -15.59 -8.34
CA SER A 92 -4.49 -16.05 -8.84
C SER A 92 -4.55 -17.58 -9.05
N CYS A 93 -3.41 -18.24 -9.26
CA CYS A 93 -3.33 -19.71 -9.28
C CYS A 93 -3.56 -20.32 -7.90
N LEU A 94 -3.24 -19.61 -6.82
CA LEU A 94 -3.49 -20.06 -5.44
C LEU A 94 -4.93 -19.72 -5.00
N ALA A 95 -5.40 -18.53 -5.34
CA ALA A 95 -6.74 -18.04 -5.02
C ALA A 95 -7.38 -17.39 -6.28
N PRO A 96 -8.25 -18.11 -7.01
CA PRO A 96 -8.90 -17.58 -8.21
C PRO A 96 -9.65 -16.26 -7.93
N GLY A 97 -9.43 -15.25 -8.77
CA GLY A 97 -10.00 -13.91 -8.61
C GLY A 97 -9.14 -12.92 -7.81
N PHE A 98 -8.03 -13.35 -7.22
CA PHE A 98 -7.12 -12.47 -6.47
C PHE A 98 -6.62 -11.27 -7.29
N SER A 99 -6.22 -11.49 -8.55
CA SER A 99 -5.77 -10.41 -9.44
C SER A 99 -6.83 -9.33 -9.65
N THR A 100 -8.09 -9.72 -9.85
CA THR A 100 -9.20 -8.76 -10.01
C THR A 100 -9.48 -8.00 -8.71
N MET A 101 -9.44 -8.69 -7.57
CA MET A 101 -9.57 -8.05 -6.26
C MET A 101 -8.49 -6.99 -6.04
N MET A 102 -7.21 -7.35 -6.22
CA MET A 102 -6.10 -6.42 -6.06
C MET A 102 -6.15 -5.26 -7.06
N ALA A 103 -6.51 -5.53 -8.32
CA ALA A 103 -6.65 -4.49 -9.34
C ALA A 103 -7.75 -3.47 -8.99
N ASN A 104 -8.84 -3.90 -8.35
CA ASN A 104 -9.87 -3.00 -7.87
C ASN A 104 -9.39 -2.15 -6.69
N LEU A 105 -8.63 -2.71 -5.74
CA LEU A 105 -8.12 -1.99 -4.57
C LEU A 105 -7.16 -0.83 -4.89
N PHE A 106 -6.44 -0.91 -6.01
CA PHE A 106 -5.54 0.16 -6.47
C PHE A 106 -6.19 1.13 -7.46
N ALA A 107 -7.38 0.80 -7.96
CA ALA A 107 -8.09 1.63 -8.93
C ALA A 107 -9.13 2.48 -8.20
N MET A 108 -8.95 3.80 -8.22
CA MET A 108 -9.93 4.71 -7.65
C MET A 108 -11.26 4.58 -8.40
N ARG A 109 -12.30 4.08 -7.72
CA ARG A 109 -13.61 3.82 -8.31
C ARG A 109 -14.71 4.24 -7.37
N SER A 110 -15.64 5.04 -7.87
CA SER A 110 -16.82 5.41 -7.10
C SER A 110 -17.90 4.34 -7.19
N TYR A 111 -18.42 3.92 -6.04
CA TYR A 111 -19.65 3.16 -5.97
C TYR A 111 -20.84 4.01 -6.43
N LYS A 112 -21.61 3.52 -7.40
CA LYS A 112 -22.81 4.19 -7.92
C LYS A 112 -23.89 3.16 -8.15
N THR A 113 -24.99 3.24 -7.40
CA THR A 113 -26.13 2.35 -7.57
C THR A 113 -26.98 2.79 -8.76
N SER A 114 -27.50 1.82 -9.51
CA SER A 114 -28.56 2.06 -10.49
C SER A 114 -29.73 1.08 -10.24
N PRO A 115 -30.99 1.52 -10.41
CA PRO A 115 -32.15 0.68 -10.13
C PRO A 115 -32.26 -0.53 -11.08
N ASP A 116 -31.62 -0.46 -12.25
CA ASP A 116 -31.59 -1.55 -13.25
C ASP A 116 -30.45 -2.54 -13.03
N MET A 117 -29.66 -2.38 -11.97
CA MET A 117 -28.49 -3.23 -11.70
C MET A 117 -28.91 -4.60 -11.15
N SER A 118 -28.34 -5.66 -11.69
CA SER A 118 -28.57 -7.01 -11.16
C SER A 118 -27.87 -7.19 -9.79
N PRO A 119 -28.37 -8.08 -8.90
CA PRO A 119 -27.83 -8.21 -7.54
C PRO A 119 -26.33 -8.53 -7.46
N TRP A 120 -25.81 -9.34 -8.39
CA TRP A 120 -24.38 -9.67 -8.39
C TRP A 120 -23.50 -8.47 -8.80
N GLN A 121 -24.00 -7.60 -9.67
CA GLN A 121 -23.30 -6.39 -10.09
C GLN A 121 -23.24 -5.39 -8.95
N ASP A 122 -24.32 -5.25 -8.19
CA ASP A 122 -24.40 -4.35 -7.04
C ASP A 122 -23.36 -4.74 -5.97
N HIS A 123 -23.31 -6.01 -5.59
CA HIS A 123 -22.30 -6.53 -4.66
C HIS A 123 -20.87 -6.40 -5.19
N TYR A 124 -20.65 -6.67 -6.49
CA TYR A 124 -19.33 -6.47 -7.10
C TYR A 124 -18.91 -5.00 -7.08
N GLN A 125 -19.83 -4.09 -7.39
CA GLN A 125 -19.54 -2.67 -7.43
C GLN A 125 -19.27 -2.12 -6.04
N GLN A 126 -19.99 -2.61 -5.02
CA GLN A 126 -19.73 -2.31 -3.62
C GLN A 126 -18.28 -2.70 -3.24
N GLY A 127 -17.84 -3.91 -3.58
CA GLY A 127 -16.45 -4.33 -3.35
C GLY A 127 -15.43 -3.54 -4.18
N SER A 128 -15.81 -3.11 -5.39
CA SER A 128 -14.93 -2.32 -6.26
C SER A 128 -14.70 -0.89 -5.80
N GLY A 129 -15.54 -0.38 -4.90
CA GLY A 129 -15.37 0.94 -4.27
C GLY A 129 -14.53 0.91 -3.01
N MET A 130 -13.94 -0.24 -2.66
CA MET A 130 -12.98 -0.35 -1.57
C MET A 130 -11.57 -0.04 -2.08
N GLU A 131 -10.80 0.68 -1.28
CA GLU A 131 -9.44 1.12 -1.60
C GLU A 131 -8.48 0.80 -0.45
N MET A 132 -7.18 0.76 -0.75
CA MET A 132 -6.14 0.57 0.25
C MET A 132 -5.66 1.92 0.80
N TYR A 133 -5.63 2.04 2.12
CA TYR A 133 -5.18 3.24 2.82
C TYR A 133 -4.11 2.92 3.86
N THR A 134 -3.27 3.91 4.14
CA THR A 134 -2.26 3.84 5.19
C THR A 134 -2.50 4.96 6.19
N GLU A 135 -2.62 4.61 7.48
CA GLU A 135 -2.84 5.60 8.54
C GLU A 135 -2.14 5.17 9.84
N ALA A 136 -1.73 6.13 10.66
CA ALA A 136 -1.13 5.82 11.95
C ALA A 136 -2.18 5.25 12.91
N LEU A 137 -1.85 4.14 13.59
CA LEU A 137 -2.74 3.54 14.57
C LEU A 137 -2.91 4.46 15.79
N SER A 138 -4.15 4.53 16.29
CA SER A 138 -4.46 5.26 17.52
C SER A 138 -3.63 4.75 18.70
N PRO A 139 -3.17 5.63 19.62
CA PRO A 139 -2.51 5.22 20.85
C PRO A 139 -3.30 4.25 21.72
N ALA A 140 -4.63 4.17 21.54
CA ALA A 140 -5.49 3.22 22.25
C ALA A 140 -5.16 1.75 21.94
N PHE A 141 -4.59 1.47 20.77
CA PHE A 141 -4.21 0.12 20.33
C PHE A 141 -2.82 -0.30 20.81
N VAL A 142 -2.03 0.59 21.40
CA VAL A 142 -0.69 0.27 21.90
C VAL A 142 -0.76 -0.86 22.93
N ASP A 143 0.19 -1.79 22.84
CA ASP A 143 0.31 -3.03 23.62
C ASP A 143 -0.75 -4.11 23.35
N LEU A 144 -1.77 -3.85 22.53
CA LEU A 144 -2.69 -4.88 22.06
C LEU A 144 -2.02 -5.73 20.97
N GLU A 145 -2.45 -6.98 20.86
CA GLU A 145 -2.01 -7.83 19.76
C GLU A 145 -2.67 -7.40 18.44
N PHE A 146 -2.01 -7.68 17.31
CA PHE A 146 -2.56 -7.41 15.98
C PHE A 146 -3.94 -8.08 15.78
N SER A 147 -4.13 -9.30 16.28
CA SER A 147 -5.40 -10.04 16.20
C SER A 147 -6.54 -9.32 16.92
N GLU A 148 -6.31 -8.89 18.16
CA GLU A 148 -7.26 -8.11 18.96
C GLU A 148 -7.57 -6.77 18.27
N THR A 149 -6.53 -6.08 17.79
CA THR A 149 -6.65 -4.80 17.10
C THR A 149 -7.47 -4.94 15.80
N SER A 150 -7.16 -5.92 14.96
CA SER A 150 -7.88 -6.18 13.71
C SER A 150 -9.36 -6.52 13.98
N ALA A 151 -9.65 -7.30 15.03
CA ALA A 151 -11.02 -7.61 15.44
C ALA A 151 -11.80 -6.35 15.90
N LEU A 152 -11.16 -5.46 16.66
CA LEU A 152 -11.76 -4.18 17.08
C LEU A 152 -12.00 -3.26 15.88
N CYS A 153 -11.02 -3.12 14.99
CA CYS A 153 -11.16 -2.34 13.75
C CYS A 153 -12.36 -2.82 12.92
N PHE A 154 -12.49 -4.13 12.71
CA PHE A 154 -13.57 -4.67 11.90
C PHE A 154 -14.94 -4.58 12.58
N SER A 155 -15.02 -4.95 13.86
CA SER A 155 -16.30 -5.03 14.57
C SER A 155 -16.88 -3.67 14.92
N LYS A 156 -16.04 -2.73 15.39
CA LYS A 156 -16.44 -1.42 15.89
C LYS A 156 -16.31 -0.33 14.83
N LEU A 157 -15.19 -0.29 14.12
CA LEU A 157 -14.84 0.81 13.21
C LEU A 157 -15.22 0.52 11.74
N LYS A 158 -15.61 -0.72 11.43
CA LYS A 158 -15.89 -1.19 10.05
C LYS A 158 -14.71 -1.06 9.10
N LEU A 159 -13.50 -1.07 9.64
CA LEU A 159 -12.25 -1.02 8.88
C LEU A 159 -11.60 -2.40 8.84
N LEU A 160 -11.11 -2.81 7.66
CA LEU A 160 -10.36 -4.05 7.52
C LEU A 160 -8.86 -3.77 7.61
N LEU A 161 -8.25 -4.04 8.77
CA LEU A 161 -6.80 -3.95 8.98
C LEU A 161 -6.11 -5.21 8.40
N LEU A 162 -5.21 -5.01 7.44
CA LEU A 162 -4.48 -6.08 6.74
C LEU A 162 -3.05 -6.29 7.25
N ALA A 163 -2.33 -5.20 7.46
CA ALA A 163 -0.91 -5.22 7.76
C ALA A 163 -0.52 -4.06 8.67
N ILE A 164 0.64 -4.18 9.31
CA ILE A 164 1.26 -3.11 10.10
C ILE A 164 2.73 -2.96 9.74
N GLU A 165 3.25 -1.75 9.88
CA GLU A 165 4.67 -1.48 9.83
C GLU A 165 5.33 -1.87 11.16
N VAL A 166 6.30 -2.80 11.11
CA VAL A 166 7.08 -3.23 12.26
C VAL A 166 8.51 -2.68 12.11
N LYS A 167 8.94 -1.87 13.07
CA LYS A 167 10.30 -1.31 13.12
C LYS A 167 11.24 -2.33 13.76
N ASN A 168 12.44 -2.50 13.20
CA ASN A 168 13.48 -3.34 13.83
C ASN A 168 13.99 -2.69 15.12
N GLU A 169 14.64 -3.48 15.99
CA GLU A 169 15.15 -3.05 17.30
C GLU A 169 16.13 -1.88 17.22
N GLU A 170 16.87 -1.74 16.13
CA GLU A 170 17.80 -0.63 15.88
C GLU A 170 17.12 0.63 15.33
N GLY A 171 15.82 0.56 14.98
CA GLY A 171 15.03 1.67 14.43
C GLY A 171 15.46 2.15 13.03
N THR A 172 16.43 1.47 12.40
CA THR A 172 17.05 1.88 11.13
C THR A 172 16.29 1.40 9.89
N ASP A 173 15.43 0.41 10.07
CA ASP A 173 14.69 -0.27 9.01
C ASP A 173 13.32 -0.71 9.50
N SER A 174 12.32 -0.64 8.63
CA SER A 174 10.94 -1.04 8.91
C SER A 174 10.45 -2.04 7.88
N LYS A 175 9.63 -2.98 8.32
CA LYS A 175 9.09 -4.06 7.50
C LYS A 175 7.58 -4.03 7.57
N ILE A 176 6.93 -4.22 6.43
CA ILE A 176 5.48 -4.40 6.38
C ILE A 176 5.18 -5.86 6.73
N ALA A 177 4.54 -6.09 7.87
CA ALA A 177 4.11 -7.40 8.30
C ALA A 177 2.63 -7.58 7.95
N ILE A 178 2.33 -8.52 7.04
CA ILE A 178 0.96 -8.86 6.63
C ILE A 178 0.42 -9.90 7.59
N ASN A 179 -0.70 -9.58 8.27
CA ASN A 179 -1.35 -10.42 9.28
C ASN A 179 -0.36 -11.09 10.27
N PRO A 180 0.47 -10.32 11.00
CA PRO A 180 1.45 -10.88 11.91
C PRO A 180 0.78 -11.58 13.10
N LYS A 181 1.33 -12.72 13.51
CA LYS A 181 0.89 -13.43 14.71
C LYS A 181 1.62 -12.89 15.95
N ALA A 182 0.90 -12.76 17.07
CA ALA A 182 1.47 -12.40 18.39
C ALA A 182 2.36 -11.14 18.40
N THR A 183 2.14 -10.21 17.47
CA THR A 183 2.87 -8.95 17.42
C THR A 183 2.05 -7.86 18.09
N LYS A 184 2.67 -7.18 19.06
CA LYS A 184 2.06 -6.05 19.76
C LYS A 184 2.23 -4.76 18.96
N ILE A 185 1.19 -3.94 18.98
CA ILE A 185 1.23 -2.62 18.35
C ILE A 185 2.13 -1.68 19.15
N GLN A 186 3.12 -1.09 18.47
CA GLN A 186 4.01 -0.08 19.03
C GLN A 186 3.44 1.33 18.82
N PRO A 187 3.88 2.33 19.61
CA PRO A 187 3.52 3.72 19.36
C PRO A 187 3.91 4.15 17.93
N ASN A 188 3.06 4.95 17.28
CA ASN A 188 3.25 5.43 15.91
C ASN A 188 3.47 4.31 14.88
N THR A 189 2.81 3.16 15.08
CA THR A 189 2.75 2.09 14.08
C THR A 189 1.84 2.50 12.93
N GLN A 190 2.31 2.37 11.69
CA GLN A 190 1.47 2.58 10.51
C GLN A 190 0.65 1.31 10.23
N GLY A 191 -0.67 1.46 10.09
CA GLY A 191 -1.60 0.40 9.70
C GLY A 191 -1.99 0.51 8.23
N PHE A 192 -2.19 -0.65 7.59
CA PHE A 192 -2.67 -0.77 6.22
C PHE A 192 -4.11 -1.28 6.23
N PHE A 193 -5.03 -0.46 5.73
CA PHE A 193 -6.46 -0.69 5.81
C PHE A 193 -7.10 -0.87 4.43
N ILE A 194 -8.18 -1.63 4.36
CA ILE A 194 -9.15 -1.57 3.27
C ILE A 194 -10.40 -0.86 3.80
N ALA A 195 -10.80 0.23 3.15
CA ALA A 195 -11.98 1.03 3.50
C ALA A 195 -12.59 1.67 2.24
N GLN A 196 -13.74 2.35 2.37
CA GLN A 196 -14.37 3.08 1.25
C GLN A 196 -13.83 4.50 1.06
N SER A 197 -13.25 5.09 2.11
CA SER A 197 -12.74 6.45 2.08
C SER A 197 -11.59 6.65 3.06
N ALA A 198 -10.60 7.46 2.66
CA ALA A 198 -9.52 7.90 3.52
C ALA A 198 -10.02 8.66 4.76
N ASP A 199 -11.09 9.46 4.61
CA ASP A 199 -11.65 10.26 5.72
C ASP A 199 -12.26 9.37 6.81
N GLU A 200 -12.79 8.20 6.43
CA GLU A 200 -13.31 7.22 7.37
C GLU A 200 -12.16 6.65 8.21
N VAL A 201 -11.09 6.20 7.56
CA VAL A 201 -9.90 5.67 8.25
C VAL A 201 -9.32 6.70 9.22
N LYS A 202 -9.13 7.94 8.75
CA LYS A 202 -8.54 9.01 9.56
C LYS A 202 -9.38 9.35 10.78
N ARG A 203 -10.70 9.53 10.61
CA ARG A 203 -11.61 9.85 11.73
C ARG A 203 -11.60 8.76 12.79
N GLU A 204 -11.70 7.50 12.39
CA GLU A 204 -11.75 6.38 13.33
C GLU A 204 -10.40 6.18 14.07
N MET A 205 -9.26 6.55 13.47
CA MET A 205 -7.97 6.55 14.16
C MET A 205 -7.79 7.75 15.11
N GLU A 206 -8.45 8.89 14.85
CA GLU A 206 -8.41 10.09 15.70
C GLU A 206 -9.34 10.02 16.93
N LEU A 207 -10.45 9.28 16.85
CA LEU A 207 -11.42 9.11 17.95
C LEU A 207 -10.80 8.29 19.12
N ARG A 208 -10.50 8.97 20.23
CA ARG A 208 -9.92 8.44 21.50
C ARG A 208 -10.95 7.65 22.37
N PRO A 209 -10.60 7.22 23.59
CA PRO A 209 -10.00 5.97 24.05
C PRO A 209 -11.02 5.09 24.83
N ASP A 210 -12.31 5.16 24.53
CA ASP A 210 -13.37 4.49 25.30
C ASP A 210 -13.56 3.01 24.91
N MET A 211 -12.84 2.52 23.90
CA MET A 211 -12.87 1.12 23.49
C MET A 211 -12.31 0.16 24.55
N ARG A 212 -11.35 0.59 25.38
CA ARG A 212 -10.81 -0.26 26.47
C ARG A 212 -11.83 -0.52 27.58
N GLU A 213 -12.75 0.41 27.85
CA GLU A 213 -13.69 0.28 28.98
C GLU A 213 -14.90 -0.60 28.69
N ARG A 214 -15.23 -0.85 27.41
CA ARG A 214 -16.38 -1.71 27.04
C ARG A 214 -16.01 -3.19 26.89
N ASP A 215 -14.73 -3.56 26.95
CA ASP A 215 -14.23 -4.89 26.59
C ASP A 215 -14.05 -5.88 27.76
N CYS A 216 -14.31 -5.47 29.01
CA CYS A 216 -14.48 -6.43 30.12
C CYS A 216 -15.64 -7.41 29.89
N SER A 217 -16.54 -7.13 28.94
CA SER A 217 -17.64 -8.03 28.55
C SER A 217 -17.24 -9.05 27.47
N VAL A 218 -16.37 -8.68 26.52
CA VAL A 218 -16.05 -9.54 25.35
C VAL A 218 -15.01 -10.61 25.67
N ARG A 219 -14.08 -10.35 26.60
CA ARG A 219 -13.16 -11.38 27.14
C ARG A 219 -13.88 -12.60 27.71
N GLY A 220 -15.13 -12.46 28.15
CA GLY A 220 -15.98 -13.57 28.59
C GLY A 220 -16.49 -14.47 27.46
N SER A 221 -16.70 -13.92 26.26
CA SER A 221 -17.28 -14.68 25.13
C SER A 221 -16.24 -15.47 24.33
N MET A 222 -15.00 -14.97 24.20
CA MET A 222 -13.93 -15.73 23.52
C MET A 222 -13.43 -16.92 24.36
N ARG A 223 -13.37 -16.80 25.69
CA ARG A 223 -13.02 -17.93 26.57
C ARG A 223 -14.08 -19.04 26.60
N ALA A 224 -15.33 -18.72 26.27
CA ALA A 224 -16.41 -19.72 26.19
C ALA A 224 -16.37 -20.53 24.88
N ALA A 225 -15.76 -20.00 23.81
CA ALA A 225 -15.63 -20.71 22.54
C ALA A 225 -14.46 -21.73 22.51
N GLU A 226 -13.49 -21.58 23.40
CA GLU A 226 -12.38 -22.56 23.59
C GLU A 226 -12.68 -23.60 24.68
N ALA A 227 -13.81 -23.47 25.39
CA ALA A 227 -14.19 -24.35 26.49
C ALA A 227 -15.47 -25.14 26.19
N GLY A 228 -15.31 -26.17 25.35
CA GLY A 228 -16.00 -27.45 25.53
C GLY A 228 -16.78 -28.00 24.33
N PRO A 229 -17.17 -29.29 24.38
CA PRO A 229 -16.66 -30.38 25.21
C PRO A 229 -15.49 -31.16 24.56
#